data_AF-A0A1B8D6L1-F1
#
_entry.id   AF-A0A1B8D6L1-F1
#
_cell.length_a   1.000
_cell.length_b   1.000
_cell.length_c   1.000
_cell.angle_alpha   90.00
_cell.angle_beta   90.00
_cell.angle_gamma   90.00
#
_symmetry.space_group_name_H-M   'P 1'
#
loop_
_entity.id
_entity.type
_entity.pdbx_description
1 polymer ?
#
loop_
_entity_poly.entity_id
_entity_poly.type
_entity_poly.pdbx_seq_one_letter_code
_entity_poly.pdbx_strand_id
1 'polypeptide(L)'
;MAINGTVSNARHRRERFLKDTGRLQEQVWLIQVLQDYSFHDADEGCIQDISQWCQSSWLRVLRDHPNNVTILKGLGDNWLQTSQGFLAMIHREGSVSSDSGANKNAHCPLHVQARTHLQPAVDFFARAVVAAEGSDSLTGELLSSAAEASMNLGNVSSPSSAEQHFVRAVKYLRRTVAIPGYTLSTFFQEYLDDYGRFVAA
;
A
#
# COMPACT_ATOMS: atom_id res chain seq x y z
N MET A 1 -27.57 31.10 15.89
CA MET A 1 -26.83 31.44 14.65
C MET A 1 -25.35 31.72 14.98
N ALA A 2 -24.63 30.77 15.59
CA ALA A 2 -23.22 30.94 16.01
C ALA A 2 -22.31 29.74 15.65
N ILE A 3 -22.88 28.69 15.04
CA ILE A 3 -22.20 27.42 14.79
C ILE A 3 -21.38 27.45 13.47
N ASN A 4 -21.78 28.29 12.50
CA ASN A 4 -21.15 28.36 11.19
C ASN A 4 -19.78 29.10 11.20
N GLY A 5 -19.55 30.01 12.14
CA GLY A 5 -18.31 30.80 12.21
C GLY A 5 -17.10 29.99 12.69
N THR A 6 -17.30 29.08 13.64
CA THR A 6 -16.26 28.26 14.25
C THR A 6 -15.80 27.14 13.31
N VAL A 7 -16.73 26.52 12.59
CA VAL A 7 -16.44 25.46 11.60
C VAL A 7 -15.67 26.02 10.40
N SER A 8 -16.03 27.23 9.93
CA SER A 8 -15.31 27.90 8.84
C SER A 8 -13.87 28.25 9.21
N ASN A 9 -13.65 28.74 10.43
CA ASN A 9 -12.32 29.08 10.94
C ASN A 9 -11.45 27.83 11.15
N ALA A 10 -12.04 26.73 11.65
CA ALA A 10 -11.35 25.44 11.78
C ALA A 10 -10.96 24.84 10.42
N ARG A 11 -11.86 24.91 9.42
CA ARG A 11 -11.57 24.45 8.05
C ARG A 11 -10.43 25.25 7.42
N HIS A 12 -10.44 26.56 7.58
CA HIS A 12 -9.42 27.46 7.04
C HIS A 12 -8.06 27.35 7.76
N ARG A 13 -8.04 27.00 9.05
CA ARG A 13 -6.79 26.67 9.78
C ARG A 13 -6.24 25.30 9.37
N ARG A 14 -7.12 24.30 9.16
CA ARG A 14 -6.74 22.96 8.69
C ARG A 14 -6.09 23.00 7.30
N GLU A 15 -6.61 23.84 6.40
CA GLU A 15 -6.01 24.08 5.09
C GLU A 15 -4.65 24.80 5.15
N ARG A 16 -4.42 25.64 6.16
CA ARG A 16 -3.12 26.28 6.37
C ARG A 16 -2.07 25.31 6.92
N PHE A 17 -2.45 24.43 7.83
CA PHE A 17 -1.53 23.46 8.41
C PHE A 17 -0.89 22.55 7.36
N LEU A 18 -1.69 21.98 6.45
CA LEU A 18 -1.18 21.11 5.36
C LEU A 18 -0.49 21.87 4.21
N LYS A 19 -0.43 23.21 4.28
CA LYS A 19 0.31 24.06 3.32
C LYS A 19 1.64 24.57 3.91
N ASP A 20 1.86 24.37 5.21
CA ASP A 20 3.06 24.82 5.90
C ASP A 20 4.18 23.76 5.75
N THR A 21 5.09 23.97 4.82
CA THR A 21 6.19 23.04 4.53
C THR A 21 7.17 22.89 5.69
N GLY A 22 7.18 23.83 6.65
CA GLY A 22 8.04 23.76 7.84
C GLY A 22 7.59 22.71 8.87
N ARG A 23 6.37 22.18 8.73
CA ARG A 23 5.75 21.24 9.70
C ARG A 23 5.60 19.83 9.14
N LEU A 24 6.41 19.45 8.16
CA LEU A 24 6.28 18.17 7.46
C LEU A 24 6.19 16.97 8.39
N GLN A 25 7.03 16.88 9.42
CA GLN A 25 7.01 15.75 10.36
C GLN A 25 5.68 15.60 11.08
N GLU A 26 5.07 16.71 11.51
CA GLU A 26 3.77 16.70 12.19
C GLU A 26 2.63 16.38 11.20
N GLN A 27 2.74 16.83 9.95
CA GLN A 27 1.80 16.49 8.90
C GLN A 27 1.84 14.98 8.62
N VAL A 28 3.03 14.43 8.41
CA VAL A 28 3.26 12.99 8.19
C VAL A 28 2.69 12.18 9.35
N TRP A 29 3.03 12.56 10.59
CA TRP A 29 2.53 11.88 11.79
C TRP A 29 0.99 11.92 11.88
N LEU A 30 0.37 13.09 11.66
CA LEU A 30 -1.09 13.22 11.73
C LEU A 30 -1.78 12.37 10.67
N ILE A 31 -1.26 12.38 9.43
CA ILE A 31 -1.84 11.60 8.34
C ILE A 31 -1.70 10.10 8.64
N GLN A 32 -0.53 9.65 9.10
CA GLN A 32 -0.28 8.25 9.46
C GLN A 32 -1.25 7.76 10.55
N VAL A 33 -1.37 8.50 11.66
CA VAL A 33 -2.26 8.12 12.76
C VAL A 33 -3.72 8.01 12.32
N LEU A 34 -4.19 8.96 11.49
CA LEU A 34 -5.56 8.93 10.97
C LEU A 34 -5.76 7.79 9.97
N GLN A 35 -4.75 7.45 9.18
CA GLN A 35 -4.78 6.31 8.29
C GLN A 35 -4.87 5.00 9.07
N ASP A 36 -4.01 4.79 10.05
CA ASP A 36 -4.01 3.60 10.91
C ASP A 36 -5.37 3.43 11.61
N TYR A 37 -5.96 4.54 12.08
CA TYR A 37 -7.31 4.54 12.66
C TYR A 37 -8.40 4.18 11.63
N SER A 38 -8.29 4.71 10.41
CA SER A 38 -9.28 4.45 9.35
C SER A 38 -9.31 2.99 8.89
N PHE A 39 -8.19 2.27 9.02
CA PHE A 39 -7.99 0.88 8.59
C PHE A 39 -7.76 -0.09 9.76
N HIS A 40 -8.36 0.17 10.93
CA HIS A 40 -8.22 -0.69 12.11
C HIS A 40 -8.64 -2.16 11.89
N ASP A 41 -9.53 -2.41 10.93
CA ASP A 41 -9.85 -3.74 10.40
C ASP A 41 -10.00 -3.64 8.87
N ALA A 42 -8.88 -3.74 8.15
CA ALA A 42 -8.83 -3.52 6.71
C ALA A 42 -9.59 -4.59 5.90
N ASP A 43 -9.83 -5.77 6.47
CA ASP A 43 -10.54 -6.86 5.81
C ASP A 43 -12.06 -6.61 5.79
N GLU A 44 -12.58 -5.91 6.79
CA GLU A 44 -13.98 -5.45 6.85
C GLU A 44 -14.18 -4.08 6.17
N GLY A 45 -13.07 -3.42 5.78
CA GLY A 45 -13.07 -2.18 5.01
C GLY A 45 -12.40 -1.03 5.73
N CYS A 46 -12.88 0.20 5.51
CA CYS A 46 -12.29 1.38 6.14
C CYS A 46 -13.32 2.47 6.43
N ILE A 47 -12.94 3.40 7.31
CA ILE A 47 -13.67 4.65 7.49
C ILE A 47 -13.40 5.54 6.27
N GLN A 48 -14.31 5.46 5.28
CA GLN A 48 -14.09 5.94 3.91
C GLN A 48 -13.71 7.43 3.82
N ASP A 49 -14.36 8.30 4.59
CA ASP A 49 -14.10 9.74 4.57
C ASP A 49 -12.72 10.09 5.15
N ILE A 50 -12.30 9.39 6.21
CA ILE A 50 -10.95 9.54 6.78
C ILE A 50 -9.90 9.00 5.82
N SER A 51 -10.13 7.83 5.22
CA SER A 51 -9.20 7.24 4.24
C SER A 51 -8.99 8.16 3.02
N GLN A 52 -10.07 8.67 2.43
CA GLN A 52 -10.01 9.63 1.32
C GLN A 52 -9.29 10.92 1.71
N TRP A 53 -9.50 11.39 2.94
CA TRP A 53 -8.78 12.55 3.47
C TRP A 53 -7.29 12.26 3.62
N CYS A 54 -6.90 11.09 4.11
CA CYS A 54 -5.50 10.69 4.26
C CYS A 54 -4.81 10.64 2.90
N GLN A 55 -5.43 9.97 1.92
CA GLN A 55 -4.93 9.89 0.55
C GLN A 55 -4.71 11.28 -0.07
N SER A 56 -5.71 12.17 0.04
CA SER A 56 -5.63 13.54 -0.47
C SER A 56 -4.53 14.36 0.23
N SER A 57 -4.33 14.12 1.53
CA SER A 57 -3.34 14.81 2.34
C SER A 57 -1.93 14.35 2.01
N TRP A 58 -1.72 13.03 1.82
CA TRP A 58 -0.47 12.49 1.33
C TRP A 58 -0.08 13.04 -0.04
N LEU A 59 -1.01 13.04 -1.01
CA LEU A 59 -0.75 13.59 -2.34
C LEU A 59 -0.38 15.08 -2.28
N ARG A 60 -0.96 15.82 -1.34
CA ARG A 60 -0.65 17.24 -1.14
C ARG A 60 0.79 17.43 -0.65
N VAL A 61 1.22 16.70 0.38
CA VAL A 61 2.59 16.81 0.90
C VAL A 61 3.62 16.21 -0.06
N LEU A 62 3.23 15.20 -0.86
CA LEU A 62 4.07 14.63 -1.90
C LEU A 62 4.42 15.65 -2.98
N ARG A 63 3.49 16.52 -3.37
CA ARG A 63 3.75 17.56 -4.39
C ARG A 63 4.96 18.42 -4.03
N ASP A 64 5.10 18.75 -2.76
CA ASP A 64 6.16 19.64 -2.26
C ASP A 64 7.43 18.83 -1.87
N HIS A 65 7.30 17.52 -1.67
CA HIS A 65 8.38 16.58 -1.30
C HIS A 65 8.34 15.27 -2.14
N PRO A 66 8.61 15.32 -3.46
CA PRO A 66 8.26 14.26 -4.41
C PRO A 66 9.02 12.93 -4.23
N ASN A 67 10.16 12.96 -3.56
CA ASN A 67 11.04 11.81 -3.31
C ASN A 67 11.13 11.48 -1.80
N ASN A 68 10.25 12.02 -0.96
CA ASN A 68 10.26 11.68 0.46
C ASN A 68 9.76 10.22 0.65
N VAL A 69 10.65 9.37 1.17
CA VAL A 69 10.42 7.93 1.33
C VAL A 69 9.19 7.66 2.20
N THR A 70 9.04 8.38 3.32
CA THR A 70 7.92 8.19 4.25
C THR A 70 6.58 8.52 3.60
N ILE A 71 6.50 9.62 2.83
CA ILE A 71 5.28 10.02 2.13
C ILE A 71 4.91 9.01 1.04
N LEU A 72 5.90 8.57 0.26
CA LEU A 72 5.69 7.57 -0.80
C LEU A 72 5.25 6.22 -0.20
N LYS A 73 5.88 5.79 0.88
CA LYS A 73 5.47 4.58 1.61
C LYS A 73 4.04 4.73 2.15
N GLY A 74 3.71 5.84 2.80
CA GLY A 74 2.37 6.09 3.35
C GLY A 74 1.27 6.04 2.30
N LEU A 75 1.53 6.56 1.08
CA LEU A 75 0.62 6.38 -0.07
C LEU A 75 0.50 4.93 -0.51
N GLY A 76 1.63 4.22 -0.62
CA GLY A 76 1.64 2.79 -0.92
C GLY A 76 0.77 2.00 0.07
N ASP A 77 0.96 2.25 1.36
CA ASP A 77 0.21 1.64 2.45
C ASP A 77 -1.29 1.97 2.34
N ASN A 78 -1.65 3.23 2.08
CA ASN A 78 -3.05 3.65 1.94
C ASN A 78 -3.78 2.88 0.83
N TRP A 79 -3.14 2.77 -0.34
CA TRP A 79 -3.68 2.05 -1.48
C TRP A 79 -3.74 0.54 -1.26
N LEU A 80 -2.70 -0.03 -0.63
CA LEU A 80 -2.66 -1.44 -0.27
C LEU A 80 -3.78 -1.78 0.73
N GLN A 81 -3.92 -0.99 1.79
CA GLN A 81 -4.99 -1.15 2.80
C GLN A 81 -6.38 -1.03 2.19
N THR A 82 -6.59 -0.07 1.28
CA THR A 82 -7.85 0.07 0.53
C THR A 82 -8.18 -1.19 -0.30
N SER A 83 -7.16 -1.93 -0.75
CA SER A 83 -7.37 -3.16 -1.51
C SER A 83 -7.75 -4.38 -0.66
N GLN A 84 -7.44 -4.40 0.64
CA GLN A 84 -7.57 -5.59 1.49
C GLN A 84 -9.00 -6.09 1.60
N GLY A 85 -9.99 -5.21 1.77
CA GLY A 85 -11.40 -5.61 1.79
C GLY A 85 -11.85 -6.32 0.50
N PHE A 86 -11.32 -5.92 -0.67
CA PHE A 86 -11.59 -6.62 -1.93
C PHE A 86 -10.90 -7.99 -1.99
N LEU A 87 -9.67 -8.09 -1.49
CA LEU A 87 -8.94 -9.36 -1.40
C LEU A 87 -9.64 -10.34 -0.46
N ALA A 88 -10.13 -9.86 0.69
CA ALA A 88 -10.91 -10.63 1.64
C ALA A 88 -12.20 -11.16 1.00
N MET A 89 -12.93 -10.33 0.24
CA MET A 89 -14.11 -10.77 -0.52
C MET A 89 -13.76 -11.82 -1.57
N ILE A 90 -12.69 -11.63 -2.35
CA ILE A 90 -12.22 -12.60 -3.36
C ILE A 90 -11.89 -13.94 -2.69
N HIS A 91 -11.20 -13.92 -1.56
CA HIS A 91 -10.86 -15.13 -0.81
C HIS A 91 -12.11 -15.85 -0.28
N ARG A 92 -13.09 -15.09 0.26
CA ARG A 92 -14.38 -15.62 0.70
C ARG A 92 -15.13 -16.28 -0.47
N GLU A 93 -15.25 -15.61 -1.63
CA GLU A 93 -15.91 -16.17 -2.82
C GLU A 93 -15.21 -17.41 -3.39
N GLY A 94 -13.88 -17.41 -3.40
CA GLY A 94 -13.05 -18.55 -3.82
C GLY A 94 -13.20 -19.76 -2.90
N SER A 95 -13.39 -19.55 -1.60
CA SER A 95 -13.64 -20.62 -0.62
C SER A 95 -15.01 -21.28 -0.79
N VAL A 96 -16.03 -20.57 -1.27
CA VAL A 96 -17.38 -21.15 -1.48
C VAL A 96 -17.50 -21.90 -2.80
N SER A 97 -16.63 -21.60 -3.77
CA SER A 97 -16.63 -22.19 -5.10
C SER A 97 -15.56 -23.29 -5.22
N SER A 98 -15.82 -24.46 -4.64
CA SER A 98 -14.97 -25.66 -4.82
C SER A 98 -15.05 -26.28 -6.22
N ASP A 99 -15.39 -25.52 -7.26
CA ASP A 99 -15.51 -26.01 -8.63
C ASP A 99 -14.70 -25.15 -9.62
N SER A 100 -13.54 -25.69 -10.02
CA SER A 100 -13.01 -25.61 -11.39
C SER A 100 -13.02 -24.23 -12.08
N GLY A 101 -12.26 -23.24 -11.59
CA GLY A 101 -12.32 -21.90 -12.20
C GLY A 101 -11.20 -20.89 -11.97
N ALA A 102 -9.99 -21.28 -11.54
CA ALA A 102 -8.89 -20.32 -11.31
C ALA A 102 -8.55 -19.42 -12.53
N ASN A 103 -8.95 -19.84 -13.75
CA ASN A 103 -8.64 -19.15 -15.00
C ASN A 103 -9.73 -18.19 -15.52
N LYS A 104 -10.89 -18.06 -14.85
CA LYS A 104 -12.00 -17.19 -15.31
C LYS A 104 -12.19 -15.91 -14.49
N ASN A 105 -11.48 -15.76 -13.38
CA ASN A 105 -11.81 -14.76 -12.37
C ASN A 105 -11.04 -13.44 -12.51
N ALA A 106 -10.00 -13.38 -13.34
CA ALA A 106 -9.22 -12.15 -13.58
C ALA A 106 -10.05 -10.99 -14.18
N HIS A 107 -11.26 -11.26 -14.70
CA HIS A 107 -12.19 -10.25 -15.20
C HIS A 107 -13.41 -10.03 -14.29
N CYS A 108 -13.50 -10.75 -13.17
CA CYS A 108 -14.55 -10.54 -12.18
C CYS A 108 -14.48 -9.09 -11.65
N PRO A 109 -15.61 -8.41 -11.40
CA PRO A 109 -15.64 -7.05 -10.87
C PRO A 109 -14.73 -6.84 -9.65
N LEU A 110 -14.67 -7.81 -8.73
CA LEU A 110 -13.82 -7.73 -7.54
C LEU A 110 -12.32 -7.73 -7.88
N HIS A 111 -11.88 -8.57 -8.82
CA HIS A 111 -10.48 -8.58 -9.29
C HIS A 111 -10.12 -7.25 -9.98
N VAL A 112 -11.04 -6.68 -10.76
CA VAL A 112 -10.85 -5.37 -11.39
C VAL A 112 -10.72 -4.26 -10.33
N GLN A 113 -11.58 -4.27 -9.32
CA GLN A 113 -11.54 -3.30 -8.21
C GLN A 113 -10.25 -3.43 -7.40
N ALA A 114 -9.88 -4.64 -6.99
CA ALA A 114 -8.64 -4.91 -6.28
C ALA A 114 -7.42 -4.38 -7.06
N ARG A 115 -7.32 -4.67 -8.36
CA ARG A 115 -6.23 -4.15 -9.21
C ARG A 115 -6.20 -2.63 -9.31
N THR A 116 -7.37 -1.99 -9.36
CA THR A 116 -7.47 -0.52 -9.43
C THR A 116 -6.80 0.15 -8.23
N HIS A 117 -6.80 -0.51 -7.07
CA HIS A 117 -6.13 -0.03 -5.87
C HIS A 117 -4.70 -0.58 -5.71
N LEU A 118 -4.44 -1.82 -6.12
CA LEU A 118 -3.12 -2.44 -6.00
C LEU A 118 -2.08 -1.86 -6.97
N GLN A 119 -2.48 -1.44 -8.17
CA GLN A 119 -1.57 -0.82 -9.13
C GLN A 119 -0.89 0.44 -8.56
N PRO A 120 -1.62 1.45 -8.04
CA PRO A 120 -0.96 2.60 -7.44
C PRO A 120 -0.16 2.24 -6.18
N ALA A 121 -0.57 1.23 -5.39
CA ALA A 121 0.23 0.76 -4.26
C ALA A 121 1.63 0.31 -4.72
N VAL A 122 1.68 -0.57 -5.73
CA VAL A 122 2.93 -1.07 -6.32
C VAL A 122 3.77 0.08 -6.88
N ASP A 123 3.15 1.07 -7.54
CA ASP A 123 3.86 2.20 -8.14
C ASP A 123 4.44 3.16 -7.08
N PHE A 124 3.72 3.42 -5.99
CA PHE A 124 4.23 4.25 -4.90
C PHE A 124 5.33 3.55 -4.10
N PHE A 125 5.20 2.25 -3.81
CA PHE A 125 6.28 1.49 -3.19
C PHE A 125 7.52 1.39 -4.09
N ALA A 126 7.35 1.26 -5.41
CA ALA A 126 8.45 1.32 -6.37
C ALA A 126 9.29 2.59 -6.19
N ARG A 127 8.60 3.72 -6.17
CA ARG A 127 9.21 5.04 -6.03
C ARG A 127 9.84 5.22 -4.67
N ALA A 128 9.19 4.73 -3.61
CA ALA A 128 9.74 4.75 -2.26
C ALA A 128 11.06 3.96 -2.19
N VAL A 129 11.12 2.76 -2.78
CA VAL A 129 12.34 1.95 -2.81
C VAL A 129 13.46 2.67 -3.56
N VAL A 130 13.19 3.23 -4.75
CA VAL A 130 14.20 3.99 -5.52
C VAL A 130 14.69 5.21 -4.73
N ALA A 131 13.79 5.95 -4.08
CA ALA A 131 14.17 7.10 -3.26
C ALA A 131 14.99 6.69 -2.02
N ALA A 132 14.64 5.55 -1.40
CA ALA A 132 15.34 5.02 -0.24
C ALA A 132 16.75 4.52 -0.60
N GLU A 133 16.90 3.86 -1.75
CA GLU A 133 18.21 3.49 -2.30
C GLU A 133 19.10 4.72 -2.52
N GLY A 134 18.56 5.77 -3.15
CA GLY A 134 19.29 7.01 -3.41
C GLY A 134 19.68 7.80 -2.15
N SER A 135 19.11 7.46 -0.99
CA SER A 135 19.36 8.13 0.30
C SER A 135 19.92 7.18 1.37
N ASP A 136 20.29 5.96 1.00
CA ASP A 136 20.79 4.90 1.91
C ASP A 136 19.88 4.68 3.14
N SER A 137 18.56 4.77 2.92
CA SER A 137 17.53 4.67 3.96
C SER A 137 16.58 3.48 3.74
N LEU A 138 17.04 2.50 2.97
CA LEU A 138 16.25 1.31 2.63
C LEU A 138 16.00 0.44 3.87
N THR A 139 14.73 0.16 4.16
CA THR A 139 14.33 -0.69 5.28
C THR A 139 13.73 -2.01 4.80
N GLY A 140 13.87 -3.05 5.63
CA GLY A 140 13.21 -4.33 5.38
C GLY A 140 11.68 -4.22 5.38
N GLU A 141 11.12 -3.32 6.18
CA GLU A 141 9.68 -3.02 6.22
C GLU A 141 9.19 -2.50 4.87
N LEU A 142 9.88 -1.51 4.29
CA LEU A 142 9.52 -0.95 2.99
C LEU A 142 9.57 -2.02 1.88
N LEU A 143 10.63 -2.84 1.87
CA LEU A 143 10.76 -3.92 0.89
C LEU A 143 9.69 -4.99 1.09
N SER A 144 9.31 -5.30 2.33
CA SER A 144 8.24 -6.26 2.64
C SER A 144 6.88 -5.74 2.16
N SER A 145 6.54 -4.48 2.42
CA SER A 145 5.31 -3.86 1.90
C SER A 145 5.29 -3.81 0.36
N ALA A 146 6.43 -3.53 -0.26
CA ALA A 146 6.57 -3.54 -1.73
C ALA A 146 6.40 -4.96 -2.31
N ALA A 147 6.90 -5.97 -1.61
CA ALA A 147 6.70 -7.38 -1.96
C ALA A 147 5.21 -7.76 -1.85
N GLU A 148 4.58 -7.44 -0.72
CA GLU A 148 3.16 -7.72 -0.48
C GLU A 148 2.26 -7.14 -1.57
N ALA A 149 2.40 -5.84 -1.86
CA ALA A 149 1.61 -5.19 -2.90
C ALA A 149 1.82 -5.84 -4.27
N SER A 150 3.05 -6.26 -4.58
CA SER A 150 3.36 -6.96 -5.83
C SER A 150 2.73 -8.35 -5.86
N MET A 151 2.81 -9.12 -4.78
CA MET A 151 2.17 -10.46 -4.68
C MET A 151 0.66 -10.35 -4.83
N ASN A 152 0.03 -9.43 -4.10
CA ASN A 152 -1.41 -9.21 -4.14
C ASN A 152 -1.86 -8.81 -5.54
N LEU A 153 -1.13 -7.91 -6.21
CA LEU A 153 -1.42 -7.53 -7.60
C LEU A 153 -1.29 -8.71 -8.57
N GLY A 154 -0.30 -9.59 -8.35
CA GLY A 154 -0.15 -10.84 -9.09
C GLY A 154 -1.35 -11.77 -8.92
N ASN A 155 -1.81 -11.98 -7.68
CA ASN A 155 -2.93 -12.86 -7.33
C ASN A 155 -4.24 -12.47 -8.02
N VAL A 156 -4.47 -11.18 -8.27
CA VAL A 156 -5.68 -10.69 -8.93
C VAL A 156 -5.51 -10.43 -10.44
N SER A 157 -4.34 -10.74 -10.99
CA SER A 157 -3.99 -10.51 -12.40
C SER A 157 -4.18 -11.75 -13.28
N SER A 158 -4.21 -11.55 -14.59
CA SER A 158 -4.14 -12.66 -15.55
C SER A 158 -2.76 -13.33 -15.50
N PRO A 159 -2.64 -14.64 -15.82
CA PRO A 159 -1.37 -15.36 -15.75
C PRO A 159 -0.21 -14.67 -16.48
N SER A 160 -0.47 -14.08 -17.64
CA SER A 160 0.53 -13.38 -18.46
C SER A 160 1.11 -12.12 -17.81
N SER A 161 0.35 -11.42 -16.97
CA SER A 161 0.82 -10.22 -16.26
C SER A 161 1.22 -10.52 -14.82
N ALA A 162 0.66 -11.57 -14.21
CA ALA A 162 0.93 -11.96 -12.83
C ALA A 162 2.39 -12.35 -12.59
N GLU A 163 3.02 -13.03 -13.56
CA GLU A 163 4.41 -13.50 -13.46
C GLU A 163 5.40 -12.36 -13.12
N GLN A 164 5.27 -11.21 -13.81
CA GLN A 164 6.15 -10.07 -13.57
C GLN A 164 6.03 -9.52 -12.14
N HIS A 165 4.83 -9.56 -11.58
CA HIS A 165 4.58 -9.11 -10.21
C HIS A 165 5.15 -10.08 -9.16
N PHE A 166 5.04 -11.39 -9.37
CA PHE A 166 5.63 -12.39 -8.49
C PHE A 166 7.16 -12.35 -8.52
N VAL A 167 7.76 -12.22 -9.71
CA VAL A 167 9.21 -12.03 -9.86
C VAL A 167 9.68 -10.80 -9.09
N ARG A 168 8.92 -9.69 -9.18
CA ARG A 168 9.22 -8.47 -8.44
C ARG A 168 9.14 -8.65 -6.93
N ALA A 169 8.12 -9.35 -6.44
CA ALA A 169 7.98 -9.65 -5.02
C ALA A 169 9.16 -10.45 -4.49
N VAL A 170 9.54 -11.54 -5.16
CA VAL A 170 10.70 -12.36 -4.77
C VAL A 170 11.99 -11.54 -4.74
N LYS A 171 12.20 -10.65 -5.71
CA LYS A 171 13.35 -9.74 -5.71
C LYS A 171 13.37 -8.83 -4.49
N TYR A 172 12.23 -8.27 -4.08
CA TYR A 172 12.16 -7.48 -2.85
C TYR A 172 12.44 -8.34 -1.61
N LEU A 173 11.85 -9.53 -1.49
CA LEU A 173 12.06 -10.40 -0.33
C LEU A 173 13.52 -10.83 -0.17
N ARG A 174 14.23 -11.15 -1.26
CA ARG A 174 15.68 -11.43 -1.21
C ARG A 174 16.48 -10.26 -0.67
N ARG A 175 16.14 -9.05 -1.14
CA ARG A 175 16.78 -7.82 -0.67
C ARG A 175 16.44 -7.56 0.80
N THR A 176 15.24 -7.91 1.25
CA THR A 176 14.83 -7.81 2.64
C THR A 176 15.70 -8.67 3.55
N VAL A 177 15.96 -9.92 3.16
CA VAL A 177 16.84 -10.84 3.92
C VAL A 177 18.29 -10.34 3.97
N ALA A 178 18.71 -9.53 2.99
CA ALA A 178 20.03 -8.90 3.00
C ALA A 178 20.15 -7.70 3.95
N ILE A 179 19.04 -7.19 4.52
CA ILE A 179 19.07 -6.09 5.50
C ILE A 179 19.48 -6.65 6.87
N PRO A 180 20.61 -6.18 7.46
CA PRO A 180 21.08 -6.68 8.75
C PRO A 180 20.05 -6.48 9.87
N GLY A 181 19.79 -7.53 10.63
CA GLY A 181 18.89 -7.49 11.79
C GLY A 181 17.39 -7.47 11.46
N TYR A 182 17.01 -7.50 10.18
CA TYR A 182 15.61 -7.63 9.79
C TYR A 182 15.24 -9.10 9.58
N THR A 183 14.10 -9.50 10.11
CA THR A 183 13.54 -10.85 9.95
C THR A 183 12.24 -10.78 9.15
N LEU A 184 12.13 -11.60 8.10
CA LEU A 184 10.87 -11.76 7.38
C LEU A 184 9.80 -12.34 8.32
N SER A 185 8.53 -12.01 8.03
CA SER A 185 7.41 -12.76 8.60
C SER A 185 7.46 -14.21 8.12
N THR A 186 6.88 -15.13 8.88
CA THR A 186 6.81 -16.56 8.51
C THR A 186 6.25 -16.75 7.10
N PHE A 187 5.18 -16.04 6.77
CA PHE A 187 4.56 -16.07 5.45
C PHE A 187 5.53 -15.68 4.33
N PHE A 188 6.29 -14.58 4.49
CA PHE A 188 7.24 -14.16 3.45
C PHE A 188 8.47 -15.06 3.37
N GLN A 189 8.89 -15.65 4.50
CA GLN A 189 9.98 -16.61 4.50
C GLN A 189 9.57 -17.87 3.72
N GLU A 190 8.40 -18.45 4.02
CA GLU A 190 7.84 -19.61 3.32
C GLU A 190 7.69 -19.33 1.81
N TYR A 191 7.13 -18.16 1.46
CA TYR A 191 6.99 -17.76 0.06
C TYR A 191 8.35 -17.67 -0.65
N LEU A 192 9.38 -17.11 0.01
CA LEU A 192 10.71 -17.01 -0.55
C LEU A 192 11.36 -18.40 -0.72
N ASP A 193 11.14 -19.31 0.21
CA ASP A 193 11.68 -20.67 0.16
C ASP A 193 11.05 -21.48 -1.00
N ASP A 194 9.73 -21.35 -1.19
CA ASP A 194 8.99 -22.06 -2.24
C ASP A 194 9.30 -21.53 -3.64
N TYR A 195 9.30 -20.20 -3.80
CA TYR A 195 9.35 -19.55 -5.11
C TYR A 195 10.70 -18.94 -5.47
N GLY A 196 11.57 -18.71 -4.49
CA GLY A 196 12.86 -18.06 -4.66
C GLY A 196 13.70 -18.71 -5.76
N ARG A 197 13.77 -20.03 -5.80
CA ARG A 197 14.58 -20.78 -6.79
C ARG A 197 14.19 -20.55 -8.25
N PHE A 198 12.98 -20.10 -8.53
CA PHE A 198 12.48 -19.87 -9.90
C PHE A 198 12.81 -18.48 -10.44
N VAL A 199 13.29 -17.58 -9.59
CA VAL A 199 13.64 -16.22 -9.97
C VAL A 199 15.16 -16.09 -10.00
N ALA A 200 15.71 -15.65 -11.13
CA ALA A 200 17.14 -15.39 -11.26
C ALA A 200 17.62 -14.38 -10.21
N ALA A 201 18.86 -14.57 -9.75
CA ALA A 201 19.52 -13.68 -8.78
C ALA A 201 19.67 -12.26 -9.34
#